data_AF-A0A258BI98-F1
#
_entry.id   AF-A0A258BI98-F1
#
_cell.length_a   1.000
_cell.length_b   1.000
_cell.length_c   1.000
_cell.angle_alpha   90.00
_cell.angle_beta   90.00
_cell.angle_gamma   90.00
#
_symmetry.space_group_name_H-M   'P 1'
#
loop_
_entity.id
_entity.type
_entity.pdbx_description
1 polymer ?
#
loop_
_entity_poly.entity_id
_entity_poly.type
_entity_poly.pdbx_seq_one_letter_code
_entity_poly.pdbx_strand_id
1 'polypeptide(L)'
;MTKKKNFLIAMSGGSGSGKSTLAVALLERLGPGRAVMFGEDAYYHPMSYYGAPETDAEREALVAGINYDDPKSKEVDHLVSDLKALKAGETVEQPIYDYDRHDRSKKTRRIEPAPVLILEGIHALS
;
A
#
# COMPACT_ATOMS: atom_id res chain seq x y z
N MET A 1 -11.30 15.46 -24.95
CA MET A 1 -11.55 15.43 -23.49
C MET A 1 -10.25 15.81 -22.79
N THR A 2 -10.25 16.84 -21.95
CA THR A 2 -9.05 17.25 -21.20
C THR A 2 -8.75 16.21 -20.12
N LYS A 3 -7.56 15.59 -20.18
CA LYS A 3 -7.07 14.68 -19.14
C LYS A 3 -7.06 15.44 -17.81
N LYS A 4 -7.95 15.12 -16.87
CA LYS A 4 -7.91 15.70 -15.52
C LYS A 4 -6.57 15.29 -14.91
N LYS A 5 -5.70 16.26 -14.61
CA LYS A 5 -4.44 16.00 -13.91
C LYS A 5 -4.77 15.59 -12.48
N ASN A 6 -4.49 14.35 -12.11
CA ASN A 6 -4.44 13.94 -10.71
C ASN A 6 -3.23 14.61 -10.02
N PHE A 7 -3.41 14.99 -8.77
CA PHE A 7 -2.33 15.48 -7.91
C PHE A 7 -1.92 14.36 -6.95
N LEU A 8 -0.64 13.95 -6.98
CA LEU A 8 -0.10 12.93 -6.09
C LEU A 8 0.60 13.60 -4.91
N ILE A 9 0.18 13.24 -3.70
CA ILE A 9 0.85 13.57 -2.44
C ILE A 9 1.51 12.28 -1.95
N ALA A 10 2.84 12.26 -1.88
CA ALA A 10 3.59 11.15 -1.33
C ALA A 10 4.17 11.55 0.04
N MET A 11 3.91 10.71 1.05
CA MET A 11 4.27 10.93 2.43
C MET A 11 5.21 9.81 2.88
N SER A 12 6.49 10.13 3.03
CA SER A 12 7.52 9.19 3.49
C SER A 12 8.01 9.52 4.89
N GLY A 13 8.52 8.52 5.61
CA GLY A 13 9.03 8.64 6.98
C GLY A 13 8.98 7.32 7.75
N GLY A 14 9.76 7.21 8.82
CA GLY A 14 9.89 5.96 9.59
C GLY A 14 8.56 5.45 10.17
N SER A 15 8.55 4.17 10.58
CA SER A 15 7.40 3.60 11.29
C SER A 15 7.07 4.40 12.56
N GLY A 16 5.79 4.54 12.89
CA GLY A 16 5.34 5.31 14.06
C GLY A 16 5.49 6.84 13.96
N SER A 17 5.95 7.41 12.85
CA SER A 17 6.16 8.86 12.72
C SER A 17 4.88 9.69 12.52
N GLY A 18 3.70 9.06 12.49
CA GLY A 18 2.41 9.75 12.34
C GLY A 18 1.92 9.98 10.89
N LYS A 19 2.56 9.38 9.87
CA LYS A 19 2.17 9.52 8.45
C LYS A 19 0.71 9.17 8.21
N SER A 20 0.30 7.98 8.64
CA SER A 20 -1.06 7.47 8.41
C SER A 20 -2.09 8.34 9.13
N THR A 21 -1.78 8.85 10.33
CA THR A 21 -2.62 9.82 11.05
C THR A 21 -2.80 11.11 10.25
N LEU A 22 -1.70 11.68 9.73
CA LEU A 22 -1.76 12.88 8.92
C LEU A 22 -2.48 12.66 7.57
N ALA A 23 -2.28 11.50 6.94
CA ALA A 23 -2.93 11.13 5.68
C ALA A 23 -4.44 10.97 5.85
N VAL A 24 -4.90 10.35 6.95
CA VAL A 24 -6.32 10.25 7.31
C VAL A 24 -6.92 11.63 7.59
N ALA A 25 -6.24 12.47 8.39
CA ALA A 25 -6.70 13.83 8.66
C ALA A 25 -6.82 14.67 7.38
N LEU A 26 -5.90 14.51 6.42
CA LEU A 26 -5.96 15.18 5.12
C LEU A 26 -7.12 14.65 4.27
N LEU A 27 -7.35 13.34 4.24
CA LEU A 27 -8.48 12.71 3.55
C LEU A 27 -9.82 13.28 4.06
N GLU A 28 -9.99 13.33 5.39
CA GLU A 28 -11.17 13.91 6.04
C GLU A 28 -11.32 15.40 5.71
N ARG A 29 -10.23 16.16 5.78
CA ARG A 29 -10.23 17.61 5.51
C ARG A 29 -10.60 17.97 4.07
N LEU A 30 -10.23 17.13 3.10
CA LEU A 30 -10.55 17.33 1.69
C LEU A 30 -12.00 16.93 1.37
N GLY A 31 -12.59 16.04 2.15
CA GLY A 31 -13.97 15.59 1.99
C GLY A 31 -14.14 14.46 0.97
N PRO A 32 -15.34 13.84 0.94
CA PRO A 32 -15.60 12.63 0.16
C PRO A 32 -15.41 12.85 -1.35
N GLY A 33 -14.83 11.85 -2.03
CA GLY A 33 -14.60 11.84 -3.48
C GLY A 33 -13.52 12.81 -3.98
N ARG A 34 -12.86 13.56 -3.09
CA ARG A 34 -11.81 14.53 -3.45
C ARG A 34 -10.42 13.94 -3.40
N ALA A 35 -10.20 13.00 -2.50
CA ALA A 35 -8.94 12.32 -2.32
C ALA A 35 -9.16 10.83 -2.03
N VAL A 36 -8.12 10.04 -2.30
CA VAL A 36 -8.06 8.64 -1.91
C VAL A 36 -6.65 8.30 -1.44
N MET A 37 -6.54 7.42 -0.46
CA MET A 37 -5.28 7.05 0.20
C MET A 37 -4.93 5.58 -0.06
N PHE A 38 -3.66 5.30 -0.32
CA PHE A 38 -3.08 3.96 -0.41
C PHE A 38 -1.82 3.92 0.45
N GLY A 39 -1.73 2.89 1.29
CA GLY A 39 -0.51 2.56 2.03
C GLY A 39 0.40 1.68 1.20
N GLU A 40 1.69 1.96 1.23
CA GLU A 40 2.76 1.16 0.61
C GLU A 40 2.81 -0.26 1.20
N ASP A 41 2.52 -0.40 2.50
CA ASP A 41 2.51 -1.67 3.22
C ASP A 41 1.47 -2.66 2.68
N ALA A 42 0.43 -2.19 1.99
CA ALA A 42 -0.52 -3.06 1.30
C ALA A 42 0.15 -3.97 0.25
N TYR A 43 1.32 -3.57 -0.25
CA TYR A 43 2.05 -4.24 -1.31
C TYR A 43 3.23 -5.07 -0.81
N TYR A 44 3.32 -5.40 0.48
CA TYR A 44 4.23 -6.46 0.92
C TYR A 44 3.99 -7.74 0.11
N HIS A 45 5.07 -8.45 -0.19
CA HIS A 45 4.98 -9.78 -0.79
C HIS A 45 4.15 -10.73 0.11
N PRO A 46 3.36 -11.63 -0.49
CA PRO A 46 2.67 -12.67 0.26
C PRO A 46 3.67 -13.66 0.87
N MET A 47 3.27 -14.42 1.90
CA MET A 47 4.12 -15.44 2.53
C MET A 47 4.68 -16.43 1.50
N SER A 48 3.90 -16.76 0.47
CA SER A 48 4.30 -17.66 -0.62
C SER A 48 5.51 -17.18 -1.43
N TYR A 49 5.87 -15.89 -1.36
CA TYR A 49 7.12 -15.37 -1.94
C TYR A 49 8.36 -15.81 -1.14
N TYR A 50 8.23 -15.88 0.19
CA TYR A 50 9.32 -16.24 1.09
C TYR A 50 9.43 -17.77 1.29
N GLY A 51 8.32 -18.49 1.11
CA GLY A 51 8.28 -19.95 1.17
C GLY A 51 6.87 -20.51 1.34
N ALA A 52 6.76 -21.83 1.41
CA ALA A 52 5.51 -22.54 1.69
C ALA A 52 5.67 -23.35 2.98
N PRO A 53 5.55 -22.72 4.17
CA PRO A 53 5.66 -23.44 5.44
C PRO A 53 4.52 -24.44 5.57
N GLU A 54 4.83 -25.66 6.01
CA GLU A 54 3.84 -26.72 6.26
C GLU A 54 3.40 -26.75 7.73
N THR A 55 4.18 -26.11 8.61
CA THR A 55 3.90 -26.01 10.05
C THR A 55 3.94 -24.57 10.55
N ASP A 56 3.28 -24.30 11.67
CA ASP A 56 3.30 -22.98 12.32
C ASP A 56 4.72 -22.60 12.77
N ALA A 57 5.53 -23.56 13.22
CA ALA A 57 6.91 -23.30 13.63
C ALA A 57 7.82 -22.86 12.47
N GLU A 58 7.70 -23.50 11.30
CA GLU A 58 8.41 -23.07 10.09
C GLU A 58 7.97 -21.68 9.64
N ARG A 59 6.67 -21.40 9.75
CA ARG A 59 6.10 -20.09 9.43
C ARG A 59 6.65 -19.00 10.35
N GLU A 60 6.67 -19.23 11.65
CA GLU A 60 7.24 -18.30 12.64
C GLU A 60 8.73 -18.05 12.35
N ALA A 61 9.48 -19.10 12.02
CA ALA A 61 10.89 -18.99 11.65
C ALA A 61 11.11 -18.15 10.37
N LEU A 62 10.26 -18.34 9.36
CA LEU A 62 10.28 -17.51 8.14
C LEU A 62 9.97 -16.05 8.47
N VAL A 63 8.88 -15.78 9.19
CA VAL A 63 8.47 -14.42 9.59
C VAL A 63 9.61 -13.70 10.34
N ALA A 64 10.25 -14.38 11.29
CA ALA A 64 11.36 -13.82 12.06
C ALA A 64 12.59 -13.46 11.21
N GLY A 65 12.75 -14.08 10.04
CA GLY A 65 13.84 -13.82 9.11
C GLY A 65 13.55 -12.71 8.08
N ILE A 66 12.31 -12.24 7.97
CA ILE A 66 11.93 -11.23 6.97
C ILE A 66 12.28 -9.83 7.47
N ASN A 67 13.03 -9.08 6.66
CA ASN A 67 13.24 -7.65 6.85
C ASN A 67 12.16 -6.85 6.09
N TYR A 68 11.10 -6.44 6.78
CA TYR A 68 10.00 -5.64 6.20
C TYR A 68 10.41 -4.19 5.87
N ASP A 69 11.56 -3.72 6.38
CA ASP A 69 12.10 -2.41 6.04
C ASP A 69 12.99 -2.43 4.79
N ASP A 70 13.32 -3.61 4.22
CA ASP A 70 14.00 -3.68 2.93
C ASP A 70 13.04 -3.25 1.80
N PRO A 71 13.40 -2.31 0.91
CA PRO A 71 12.57 -1.96 -0.25
C PRO A 71 12.15 -3.18 -1.10
N LYS A 72 12.95 -4.25 -1.13
CA LYS A 72 12.65 -5.50 -1.85
C LYS A 72 11.55 -6.34 -1.22
N SER A 73 11.11 -6.04 0.00
CA SER A 73 10.03 -6.77 0.64
C SER A 73 8.65 -6.46 0.03
N LYS A 74 8.60 -5.52 -0.93
CA LYS A 74 7.37 -4.95 -1.50
C LYS A 74 7.31 -5.11 -3.02
N GLU A 75 6.12 -5.36 -3.53
CA GLU A 75 5.81 -5.41 -4.96
C GLU A 75 5.67 -3.99 -5.55
N VAL A 76 6.79 -3.27 -5.66
CA VAL A 76 6.79 -1.87 -6.16
C VAL A 76 6.18 -1.76 -7.55
N ASP A 77 6.41 -2.73 -8.44
CA ASP A 77 5.81 -2.75 -9.78
C ASP A 77 4.27 -2.81 -9.73
N HIS A 78 3.71 -3.56 -8.78
CA HIS A 78 2.27 -3.65 -8.56
C HIS A 78 1.71 -2.31 -8.04
N LEU A 79 2.37 -1.71 -7.04
CA LEU A 79 2.04 -0.37 -6.54
C LEU A 79 2.06 0.67 -7.67
N VAL A 80 3.11 0.67 -8.50
CA VAL A 80 3.26 1.61 -9.62
C VAL A 80 2.19 1.37 -10.69
N SER A 81 1.84 0.11 -10.96
CA SER A 81 0.75 -0.24 -11.87
C SER A 81 -0.58 0.34 -11.40
N ASP A 82 -0.93 0.14 -10.12
CA ASP A 82 -2.17 0.64 -9.54
C ASP A 82 -2.22 2.18 -9.54
N LEU A 83 -1.11 2.85 -9.21
CA LEU A 83 -1.00 4.30 -9.31
C LEU A 83 -1.18 4.82 -10.74
N LYS A 84 -0.65 4.11 -11.74
CA LYS A 84 -0.84 4.46 -13.17
C LYS A 84 -2.30 4.30 -13.59
N ALA A 85 -2.95 3.20 -13.20
CA ALA A 85 -4.36 2.93 -13.48
C ALA A 85 -5.26 4.03 -12.86
N LEU A 86 -5.05 4.37 -11.59
CA LEU A 86 -5.79 5.46 -10.93
C LEU A 86 -5.60 6.82 -11.62
N LYS A 87 -4.37 7.12 -12.08
CA LYS A 87 -4.09 8.33 -12.87
C LYS A 87 -4.70 8.29 -14.28
N ALA A 88 -5.03 7.11 -14.79
CA ALA A 88 -5.76 6.92 -16.03
C ALA A 88 -7.29 7.02 -15.84
N GLY A 89 -7.78 7.07 -14.59
CA GLY A 89 -9.20 7.06 -14.29
C GLY A 89 -9.78 5.65 -14.16
N GLU A 90 -8.94 4.65 -13.90
CA GLU A 90 -9.34 3.25 -13.73
C GLU A 90 -9.39 2.87 -12.25
N THR A 91 -10.44 2.12 -11.87
CA THR A 91 -10.57 1.55 -10.53
C THR A 91 -9.58 0.41 -10.33
N VAL A 92 -8.98 0.32 -9.15
CA VAL A 92 -8.06 -0.76 -8.78
C VAL A 92 -8.58 -1.55 -7.59
N GLU A 93 -8.14 -2.80 -7.48
CA GLU A 93 -8.43 -3.70 -6.36
C GLU A 93 -7.15 -3.87 -5.54
N GLN A 94 -6.90 -2.92 -4.64
CA GLN A 94 -5.67 -2.91 -3.87
C GLN A 94 -5.58 -4.15 -2.97
N PRO A 95 -4.44 -4.85 -2.90
CA PRO A 95 -4.23 -5.89 -1.91
C PRO A 95 -4.43 -5.36 -0.48
N ILE A 96 -4.84 -6.24 0.43
CA ILE A 96 -4.86 -5.96 1.86
C ILE A 96 -3.79 -6.84 2.51
N TYR A 97 -2.86 -6.22 3.25
CA TYR A 97 -1.89 -6.95 4.05
C TYR A 97 -2.47 -7.21 5.44
N ASP A 98 -2.39 -8.47 5.88
CA ASP A 98 -2.81 -8.92 7.21
C ASP A 98 -1.56 -8.99 8.09
N TYR A 99 -1.43 -8.03 9.01
CA TYR A 99 -0.26 -7.92 9.88
C TYR A 99 -0.20 -9.03 10.93
N ASP A 100 -1.34 -9.49 11.44
CA ASP A 100 -1.39 -10.58 12.43
C ASP A 100 -0.91 -11.88 11.79
N ARG A 101 -1.28 -12.07 10.52
CA ARG A 101 -0.80 -13.21 9.75
C ARG A 101 0.53 -12.93 9.07
N HIS A 102 1.06 -11.72 8.98
CA HIS A 102 2.22 -11.45 8.12
C HIS A 102 2.05 -11.98 6.68
N ASP A 103 0.86 -11.84 6.11
CA ASP A 103 0.53 -12.40 4.79
C ASP A 103 -0.48 -11.53 4.03
N ARG A 104 -0.58 -11.72 2.72
CA ARG A 104 -1.59 -11.08 1.89
C ARG A 104 -2.95 -11.72 2.15
N SER A 105 -3.94 -10.87 2.42
CA SER A 105 -5.34 -11.29 2.48
C SER A 105 -5.84 -11.68 1.09
N LYS A 106 -6.79 -12.63 1.03
CA LYS A 106 -7.55 -12.93 -0.20
C LYS A 106 -8.53 -11.81 -0.59
N LYS A 107 -8.75 -10.86 0.33
CA LYS A 107 -9.62 -9.70 0.11
C LYS A 107 -8.82 -8.54 -0.46
N THR A 108 -9.47 -7.75 -1.29
CA THR A 108 -8.95 -6.49 -1.82
C THR A 108 -9.77 -5.32 -1.29
N ARG A 109 -9.16 -4.14 -1.32
CA ARG A 109 -9.85 -2.87 -1.11
C ARG A 109 -10.05 -2.23 -2.48
N ARG A 110 -11.30 -2.08 -2.89
CA ARG A 110 -11.67 -1.34 -4.10
C ARG A 110 -11.33 0.14 -3.93
N ILE A 111 -10.60 0.71 -4.89
CA ILE A 111 -10.15 2.11 -4.86
C ILE A 111 -10.53 2.79 -6.17
N GLU A 112 -11.45 3.75 -6.07
CA GLU A 112 -11.86 4.57 -7.21
C GLU A 112 -10.89 5.73 -7.44
N PRO A 113 -10.69 6.16 -8.71
CA PRO A 113 -9.89 7.33 -9.04
C PRO A 113 -10.41 8.60 -8.36
N ALA A 114 -9.49 9.39 -7.80
CA ALA A 114 -9.81 10.70 -7.23
C ALA A 114 -8.89 11.81 -7.79
N PRO A 115 -9.30 13.08 -7.71
CA PRO A 115 -8.45 14.21 -8.09
C PRO A 115 -7.13 14.26 -7.33
N VAL A 116 -7.13 13.87 -6.06
CA VAL A 116 -5.92 13.78 -5.22
C VAL A 116 -5.67 12.33 -4.84
N LEU A 117 -4.44 11.86 -5.08
CA LEU A 117 -3.96 10.55 -4.72
C LEU A 117 -2.98 10.73 -3.55
N ILE A 118 -3.17 10.01 -2.44
CA ILE A 118 -2.30 10.08 -1.26
C ILE A 118 -1.59 8.74 -1.11
N LEU A 119 -0.28 8.71 -1.33
CA LEU A 119 0.57 7.57 -1.05
C LEU A 119 1.30 7.80 0.27
N GLU A 120 1.23 6.84 1.19
CA GLU A 120 1.99 6.87 2.44
C GLU A 120 2.76 5.56 2.63
N GLY A 121 3.96 5.64 3.21
CA GLY A 121 4.81 4.49 3.41
C GLY A 121 6.20 4.87 3.91
N ILE A 122 7.01 3.89 4.29
CA ILE A 122 8.39 4.14 4.73
C ILE A 122 9.34 4.40 3.56
N HIS A 123 9.01 3.91 2.35
CA HIS A 123 9.76 4.09 1.11
C HIS A 123 8.93 4.73 0.00
N ALA A 124 7.90 5.52 0.35
CA ALA A 124 7.05 6.18 -0.64
C ALA A 124 7.79 7.16 -1.58
N LEU A 125 9.05 7.49 -1.30
CA LEU A 125 9.88 8.45 -2.04
C LEU A 125 11.31 7.95 -2.36
N SER A 126 11.63 6.69 -2.07
CA SER A 126 12.96 6.09 -2.32
C SER A 126 13.02 5.21 -3.55
#